data_AF-A0A936HIQ7-F1
#
_entry.id   AF-A0A936HIQ7-F1
#
_cell.length_a   1.000
_cell.length_b   1.000
_cell.length_c   1.000
_cell.angle_alpha   90.00
_cell.angle_beta   90.00
_cell.angle_gamma   90.00
#
_symmetry.space_group_name_H-M   'P 1'
#
loop_
_entity.id
_entity.type
_entity.pdbx_description
1 polymer ?
#
loop_
_entity_poly.entity_id
_entity_poly.type
_entity_poly.pdbx_seq_one_letter_code
_entity_poly.pdbx_strand_id
1 'polypeptide(L)' 'MPKLTLQQRLVDALVASGRATPVDGRSSKYVTLKRADGDYYFIGRAGALRFGRTVTDSQAAPDSFKTRLLEEAGR' A
#
# COMPACT_ATOMS: atom_id res chain seq x y z
N MET A 1 15.36 8.65 15.93
CA MET A 1 14.01 8.14 15.58
C MET A 1 14.16 7.05 14.53
N PRO A 2 13.45 5.91 14.63
CA PRO A 2 13.51 4.88 13.60
C PRO A 2 13.01 5.47 12.28
N LYS A 3 13.82 5.35 11.22
CA LYS A 3 13.42 5.78 9.87
C LYS A 3 12.24 4.90 9.44
N LEU A 4 11.10 5.52 9.10
CA LEU A 4 9.93 4.79 8.62
C LEU A 4 10.34 3.93 7.42
N THR A 5 9.92 2.66 7.44
CA THR A 5 10.18 1.72 6.35
C THR A 5 9.43 2.16 5.10
N LEU A 6 9.91 1.75 3.92
CA LEU A 6 9.20 2.07 2.66
C LEU A 6 7.77 1.52 2.66
N GLN A 7 7.56 0.34 3.25
CA GLN A 7 6.23 -0.23 3.49
C GLN A 7 5.35 0.71 4.31
N GLN A 8 5.84 1.19 5.45
CA GLN A 8 5.07 2.09 6.32
C GLN A 8 4.75 3.41 5.62
N ARG A 9 5.72 4.00 4.92
CA ARG A 9 5.50 5.24 4.15
C ARG A 9 4.42 5.09 3.08
N LEU A 10 4.37 3.95 2.40
CA LEU A 10 3.33 3.66 1.40
C LEU A 10 1.96 3.44 2.05
N VAL A 11 1.91 2.75 3.19
CA VAL A 11 0.68 2.58 3.97
C VAL A 11 0.15 3.94 4.39
N ASP A 12 0.98 4.74 5.04
CA ASP A 12 0.60 6.07 5.54
C ASP A 12 0.13 6.97 4.39
N ALA A 13 0.82 6.95 3.24
CA ALA A 13 0.43 7.72 2.06
C ALA A 13 -0.93 7.29 1.49
N LEU A 14 -1.22 5.99 1.44
CA LEU A 14 -2.51 5.47 0.95
C LEU A 14 -3.66 5.82 1.89
N VAL A 15 -3.40 5.81 3.20
CA VAL A 15 -4.39 6.18 4.21
C VAL A 15 -4.62 7.69 4.23
N ALA A 16 -3.55 8.49 4.25
CA ALA A 16 -3.61 9.95 4.28
C ALA A 16 -4.27 10.55 3.02
N SER A 17 -4.06 9.92 1.86
CA SER A 17 -4.72 10.32 0.61
C SER A 17 -6.20 9.88 0.51
N GLY A 18 -6.73 9.17 1.52
CA GLY A 18 -8.09 8.63 1.51
C GLY A 18 -8.31 7.53 0.48
N ARG A 19 -7.25 7.01 -0.14
CA ARG A 19 -7.34 5.98 -1.19
C ARG A 19 -7.60 4.59 -0.63
N ALA A 20 -7.26 4.34 0.63
CA ALA A 20 -7.48 3.06 1.27
C ALA A 20 -7.58 3.14 2.79
N THR A 21 -8.19 2.12 3.39
CA THR A 21 -8.25 1.94 4.84
C THR A 21 -7.52 0.67 5.27
N PRO A 22 -6.83 0.67 6.43
CA PRO A 22 -6.24 -0.55 6.96
C PRO A 22 -7.30 -1.60 7.23
N VAL A 23 -7.00 -2.85 6.86
CA VAL A 23 -7.80 -4.00 7.28
C VAL A 23 -6.92 -4.96 8.06
N ASP A 24 -7.51 -5.64 9.04
CA ASP A 24 -6.81 -6.67 9.80
C ASP A 24 -6.48 -7.84 8.87
N GLY A 25 -5.24 -7.82 8.38
CA GLY A 25 -4.70 -8.86 7.52
C GLY A 25 -4.39 -10.11 8.35
N ARG A 26 -4.87 -11.27 7.91
CA ARG A 26 -4.45 -12.58 8.46
C ARG A 26 -3.06 -13.03 7.98
N SER A 27 -2.37 -12.21 7.19
CA SER A 27 -1.08 -12.54 6.57
C SER A 27 0.04 -11.76 7.23
N SER A 28 1.09 -12.46 7.67
CA SER A 28 2.32 -11.86 8.17
C SER A 28 3.22 -11.29 7.06
N LYS A 29 2.91 -11.58 5.79
CA LYS A 29 3.77 -11.21 4.64
C LYS A 29 3.44 -9.83 4.06
N TYR A 30 2.18 -9.40 4.16
CA TYR A 30 1.69 -8.19 3.52
C TYR A 30 0.85 -7.37 4.47
N VAL A 31 1.02 -6.06 4.42
CA VAL A 31 -0.01 -5.14 4.94
C VAL A 31 -1.09 -5.04 3.87
N THR A 32 -2.33 -5.27 4.27
CA THR A 32 -3.50 -5.24 3.38
C THR A 32 -4.31 -3.99 3.68
N LEU A 33 -4.64 -3.22 2.66
CA LEU A 33 -5.52 -2.05 2.77
C LEU A 33 -6.71 -2.24 1.83
N LYS A 34 -7.92 -1.91 2.28
CA LYS A 34 -9.13 -1.94 1.46
C LYS A 34 -9.30 -0.63 0.71
N ARG A 35 -9.55 -0.73 -0.59
CA ARG A 35 -9.82 0.40 -1.48
C ARG A 35 -11.31 0.74 -1.47
N ALA A 36 -11.63 1.96 -1.91
CA ALA A 36 -13.01 2.42 -2.05
C ALA A 36 -13.82 1.63 -3.09
N ASP A 37 -13.16 1.10 -4.13
CA ASP A 37 -13.76 0.28 -5.18
C ASP A 37 -14.06 -1.17 -4.75
N GLY A 38 -13.67 -1.56 -3.53
CA GLY A 38 -13.88 -2.90 -3.00
C GLY A 38 -12.71 -3.87 -3.22
N ASP A 39 -11.69 -3.47 -3.97
CA ASP A 39 -10.44 -4.22 -4.11
C ASP A 39 -9.46 -3.91 -2.97
N TYR A 40 -8.27 -4.51 -3.02
CA TYR A 40 -7.24 -4.36 -1.99
C TYR A 40 -5.92 -3.86 -2.56
N TYR A 41 -5.19 -3.12 -1.73
CA TYR A 41 -3.74 -2.96 -1.86
C TYR A 41 -3.02 -3.96 -0.97
N PHE A 42 -1.98 -4.58 -1.50
CA PHE A 42 -1.07 -5.46 -0.76
C PHE A 42 0.32 -4.85 -0.79
N ILE A 43 0.85 -4.50 0.39
CA ILE A 43 2.18 -3.89 0.52
C ILE A 43 3.11 -4.86 1.23
N GLY A 44 4.09 -5.38 0.51
CA GLY A 44 5.15 -6.23 1.06
C GLY A 44 6.21 -5.43 1.82
N ARG A 45 7.00 -6.14 2.64
CA ARG A 45 8.03 -5.56 3.53
C ARG A 45 9.03 -4.64 2.83
N ALA A 46 9.39 -4.95 1.58
CA ALA A 46 10.34 -4.15 0.77
C ALA A 46 9.68 -2.99 -0.01
N GLY A 47 8.41 -2.64 0.29
CA GLY A 47 7.65 -1.66 -0.49
C GLY A 47 7.10 -2.21 -1.81
N ALA A 48 6.99 -3.53 -1.93
CA ALA A 48 6.34 -4.18 -3.06
C ALA A 48 4.83 -3.93 -2.98
N LEU A 49 4.36 -2.88 -3.67
CA LEU A 49 2.95 -2.51 -3.77
C LEU A 49 2.28 -3.27 -4.90
N ARG A 50 1.15 -3.90 -4.60
CA ARG A 50 0.28 -4.60 -5.56
C ARG A 50 -1.17 -4.19 -5.33
N PHE A 51 -2.01 -4.31 -6.36
CA PHE A 51 -3.44 -4.06 -6.25
C PHE A 51 -4.28 -5.15 -6.94
N GLY A 52 -5.41 -5.49 -6.34
CA GLY A 52 -6.38 -6.44 -6.90
C GLY A 52 -7.26 -7.06 -5.83
N ARG A 53 -8.14 -7.99 -6.24
CA ARG A 53 -9.11 -8.63 -5.35
C ARG A 53 -8.48 -9.62 -4.38
N THR A 54 -7.45 -10.34 -4.82
CA THR A 54 -6.68 -11.29 -4.01
C THR A 54 -5.19 -11.12 -4.29
N VAL A 55 -4.32 -11.67 -3.44
CA VAL A 55 -2.86 -11.58 -3.65
C VAL A 55 -2.46 -12.25 -4.97
N THR A 56 -3.04 -13.39 -5.32
CA THR A 56 -2.73 -14.14 -6.55
C THR A 56 -3.24 -13.45 -7.81
N ASP A 57 -4.38 -12.76 -7.72
CA ASP A 57 -4.99 -12.02 -8.83
C ASP A 57 -4.53 -10.54 -8.87
N SER A 58 -3.61 -10.17 -7.98
CA SER A 58 -3.12 -8.79 -7.90
C SER A 58 -2.04 -8.51 -8.93
N GLN A 59 -2.03 -7.29 -9.44
CA GLN A 59 -0.98 -6.77 -10.32
C GLN A 59 -0.01 -5.89 -9.54
N ALA A 60 1.26 -5.89 -9.95
CA ALA A 60 2.26 -5.02 -9.35
C ALA A 60 1.96 -3.56 -9.72
N ALA A 61 1.99 -2.67 -8.74
CA ALA A 61 1.87 -1.25 -9.02
C ALA A 61 3.13 -0.78 -9.78
N PRO A 62 2.97 0.01 -10.86
CA PRO A 62 4.08 0.64 -11.54
C PRO A 62 4.93 1.47 -10.56
N ASP A 63 6.23 1.54 -10.79
CA ASP A 63 7.11 2.32 -9.91
C ASP A 63 6.76 3.81 -9.92
N SER A 64 6.30 4.34 -11.06
CA SER A 64 5.81 5.71 -11.19
C SER A 64 4.64 6.01 -10.26
N PHE A 65 3.76 5.03 -10.01
CA PHE A 65 2.66 5.18 -9.05
C PHE A 65 3.18 5.31 -7.62
N LYS A 66 4.16 4.49 -7.23
CA LYS A 66 4.76 4.53 -5.89
C LYS A 66 5.47 5.86 -5.66
N THR A 67 6.25 6.33 -6.64
CA THR A 67 6.95 7.62 -6.56
C THR A 67 5.96 8.76 -6.38
N ARG A 68 4.94 8.84 -7.23
CA ARG A 68 3.91 9.88 -7.14
C ARG A 68 3.18 9.86 -5.79
N LEU A 69 2.81 8.68 -5.32
CA LEU A 69 2.14 8.50 -4.03
C LEU A 69 3.01 9.00 -2.86
N LEU A 70 4.31 8.75 -2.90
CA LEU A 70 5.25 9.21 -1.86
C LEU A 70 5.55 10.70 -1.95
N GLU A 71 5.54 11.29 -3.14
CA GLU A 71 5.66 12.73 -3.36
C GLU A 71 4.40 13.48 -2.86
N GLU A 72 3.22 12.96 -3.17
CA GLU A 72 1.93 13.49 -2.71
C GLU A 72 1.83 13.49 -1.18
N ALA A 73 2.33 12.45 -0.51
CA ALA A 73 2.31 12.35 0.96
C ALA A 73 3.44 13.12 1.67
N GLY A 74 4.43 13.61 0.93
CA GLY A 74 5.56 14.38 1.48
C GLY A 74 5.38 15.90 1.42
N ARG A 75 4.28 16.38 0.82
CA ARG A 75 3.87 17.79 0.80
C ARG A 75 2.90 18.08 1.93
#